data_AF-A0A354IAI1-F1
#
_entry.id   AF-A0A354IAI1-F1
#
_cell.length_a   1.000
_cell.length_b   1.000
_cell.length_c   1.000
_cell.angle_alpha   90.00
_cell.angle_beta   90.00
_cell.angle_gamma   90.00
#
_symmetry.space_group_name_H-M   'P 1'
#
loop_
_entity.id
_entity.type
_entity.pdbx_description
1 polymer ?
#
loop_
_entity_poly.entity_id
_entity_poly.type
_entity_poly.pdbx_seq_one_letter_code
_entity_poly.pdbx_strand_id
1 'polypeptide(L)'
;MKTIRLFRKRYLPDETIELKDDIILSHTDHMLITKWDVLKPRSDIAYGFSAYFFDTGVKVSKIYNADHKLVYWYCDIVEPQIDTETDMYIFTDLLIDIL
;
A
#
# COMPACT_ATOMS: atom_id res chain seq x y z
N MET A 1 22.59 -0.02 -1.38
CA MET A 1 21.50 0.93 -1.62
C MET A 1 20.51 0.77 -0.50
N LYS A 2 20.08 1.86 0.13
CA LYS A 2 19.12 1.80 1.23
C LYS A 2 17.76 1.46 0.61
N THR A 3 17.18 0.33 1.01
CA THR A 3 15.91 -0.16 0.48
C THR A 3 14.81 0.30 1.42
N ILE A 4 13.85 1.06 0.91
CA ILE A 4 12.66 1.45 1.66
C ILE A 4 11.97 0.20 2.21
N ARG A 5 11.70 0.19 3.51
CA ARG A 5 10.95 -0.86 4.19
C ARG A 5 9.54 -0.39 4.42
N LEU A 6 8.61 -0.99 3.67
CA LEU A 6 7.20 -0.64 3.69
C LEU A 6 6.43 -1.54 4.64
N PHE A 7 5.60 -0.95 5.50
CA PHE A 7 4.76 -1.68 6.43
C PHE A 7 3.30 -1.23 6.31
N ARG A 8 2.40 -2.22 6.39
CA ARG A 8 0.98 -1.98 6.63
C ARG A 8 0.67 -2.32 8.08
N LYS A 9 0.14 -1.35 8.82
CA LYS A 9 -0.41 -1.56 10.15
C LYS A 9 -1.93 -1.52 10.11
N ARG A 10 -2.60 -2.33 10.91
CA ARG A 10 -4.06 -2.39 11.07
C ARG A 10 -4.42 -2.50 12.54
N TYR A 11 -5.59 -1.99 12.90
CA TYR A 11 -6.16 -2.17 14.24
C TYR A 11 -7.10 -3.39 14.34
N LEU A 12 -7.68 -3.83 13.22
CA LEU A 12 -8.65 -4.93 13.17
C LEU A 12 -8.39 -5.85 11.94
N PRO A 13 -7.83 -7.05 12.12
CA PRO A 13 -7.12 -7.48 13.34
C PRO A 13 -5.90 -6.59 13.59
N ASP A 14 -5.47 -6.50 14.87
CA ASP A 14 -4.22 -5.81 15.21
C ASP A 14 -3.04 -6.54 14.59
N GLU A 15 -2.40 -5.90 13.62
CA GLU A 15 -1.39 -6.52 12.78
C GLU A 15 -0.45 -5.46 12.21
N THR A 16 0.85 -5.77 12.16
CA THR A 16 1.83 -5.03 11.35
C THR A 16 2.57 -6.00 10.45
N ILE A 17 2.43 -5.82 9.14
CA ILE A 17 3.11 -6.64 8.13
C ILE A 17 4.10 -5.79 7.35
N GLU A 18 5.31 -6.30 7.17
CA GLU A 18 6.26 -5.79 6.18
C GLU A 18 5.84 -6.24 4.78
N LEU A 19 5.61 -5.29 3.88
CA LEU A 19 5.29 -5.51 2.46
C LEU A 19 6.58 -5.74 1.67
N LYS A 20 7.36 -6.73 2.09
CA LYS A 20 8.71 -7.03 1.55
C LYS A 20 8.73 -7.41 0.07
N ASP A 21 7.59 -7.88 -0.45
CA ASP A 21 7.43 -8.37 -1.82
C ASP A 21 6.88 -7.27 -2.76
N ASP A 22 6.51 -6.10 -2.23
CA ASP A 22 6.05 -4.95 -3.02
C ASP A 22 7.22 -4.33 -3.80
N ILE A 23 6.94 -3.97 -5.06
CA ILE A 23 7.90 -3.30 -5.93
C ILE A 23 7.62 -1.80 -5.88
N ILE A 24 8.63 -1.02 -5.49
CA ILE A 24 8.57 0.45 -5.53
C ILE A 24 8.79 0.93 -6.96
N LEU A 25 7.80 1.62 -7.52
CA LEU A 25 7.81 2.18 -8.87
C LEU A 25 8.24 3.65 -8.89
N SER A 26 7.90 4.41 -7.84
CA SER A 26 8.25 5.82 -7.70
C SER A 26 8.26 6.20 -6.22
N HIS A 27 9.19 7.08 -5.85
CA HIS A 27 9.30 7.62 -4.50
C HIS A 27 9.73 9.09 -4.57
N THR A 28 9.00 9.93 -3.85
CA THR A 28 9.22 11.37 -3.72
C THR A 28 8.99 11.76 -2.26
N ASP A 29 9.30 13.00 -1.91
CA ASP A 29 9.08 13.51 -0.54
C ASP A 29 7.61 13.51 -0.10
N HIS A 30 6.66 13.41 -1.04
CA HIS A 30 5.22 13.51 -0.78
C HIS A 30 4.42 12.25 -1.14
N MET A 31 5.04 11.33 -1.88
CA MET A 31 4.32 10.19 -2.46
C MET A 31 5.21 8.99 -2.72
N LEU A 32 4.64 7.80 -2.51
CA LEU A 32 5.17 6.49 -2.90
C LEU A 32 4.20 5.79 -3.85
N ILE A 33 4.70 5.17 -4.91
CA ILE A 33 3.92 4.29 -5.80
C ILE A 33 4.50 2.89 -5.73
N THR A 34 3.66 1.89 -5.45
CA THR A 34 4.05 0.48 -5.46
C THR A 34 3.21 -0.35 -6.42
N LYS A 35 3.79 -1.47 -6.88
CA LYS A 35 3.07 -2.61 -7.43
C LYS A 35 3.16 -3.76 -6.42
N TRP A 36 2.07 -4.47 -6.23
CA TRP A 36 1.97 -5.57 -5.27
C TRP A 36 1.19 -6.74 -5.84
N ASP A 37 1.51 -7.95 -5.39
CA ASP A 37 0.71 -9.16 -5.60
C ASP A 37 -0.10 -9.46 -4.32
N VAL A 38 -1.19 -10.23 -4.44
CA VAL A 38 -1.99 -10.59 -3.28
C VAL A 38 -1.17 -11.38 -2.24
N LEU A 39 -1.21 -10.94 -0.98
CA LEU A 39 -0.51 -11.63 0.13
C LEU A 39 -0.99 -13.08 0.33
N LYS A 40 -2.24 -13.38 -0.04
CA LYS A 40 -2.85 -14.71 0.02
C LYS A 40 -3.57 -14.97 -1.30
N PRO A 41 -3.51 -16.20 -1.85
CA PRO A 41 -4.22 -16.55 -3.07
C PRO A 41 -5.71 -16.21 -2.98
N ARG A 42 -6.22 -15.57 -4.04
CA ARG A 42 -7.61 -15.14 -4.19
C ARG A 42 -8.08 -15.43 -5.62
N SER A 43 -9.37 -15.69 -5.79
CA SER A 43 -9.97 -15.95 -7.10
C SER A 43 -10.46 -14.67 -7.79
N ASP A 44 -10.72 -13.62 -7.03
CA ASP A 44 -11.31 -12.37 -7.50
C ASP A 44 -10.29 -11.29 -7.86
N ILE A 45 -9.14 -11.27 -7.19
CA ILE A 45 -8.04 -10.31 -7.40
C ILE A 45 -6.68 -11.02 -7.40
N ALA A 46 -5.70 -10.46 -8.11
CA ALA A 46 -4.37 -11.05 -8.26
C ALA A 46 -3.23 -10.07 -7.90
N TYR A 47 -3.31 -8.83 -8.36
CA TYR A 47 -2.29 -7.81 -8.11
C TYR A 47 -2.89 -6.41 -8.18
N GLY A 48 -2.11 -5.42 -7.76
CA GLY A 48 -2.53 -4.03 -7.86
C GLY A 48 -1.38 -3.04 -7.85
N PHE A 49 -1.76 -1.78 -7.95
CA PHE A 49 -0.87 -0.64 -7.80
C PHE A 49 -1.46 0.27 -6.74
N SER A 50 -0.60 0.81 -5.86
CA SER A 50 -1.00 1.73 -4.81
C SER A 50 -0.19 3.01 -4.91
N ALA A 51 -0.86 4.15 -4.83
CA ALA A 51 -0.24 5.46 -4.62
C ALA A 51 -0.55 5.93 -3.19
N TYR A 52 0.47 6.15 -2.40
CA TYR A 52 0.40 6.62 -1.02
C TYR A 52 0.75 8.12 -1.02
N PHE A 53 -0.21 8.96 -0.66
CA PHE A 53 -0.04 10.41 -0.55
C PHE A 53 0.16 10.79 0.91
N PHE A 54 1.39 11.18 1.27
CA PHE A 54 1.80 11.33 2.67
C PHE A 54 1.11 12.52 3.33
N ASP A 55 1.02 13.65 2.61
CA ASP A 55 0.47 14.89 3.17
C ASP A 55 -1.03 14.82 3.44
N THR A 56 -1.75 13.98 2.69
CA THR A 56 -3.21 13.89 2.78
C THR A 56 -3.69 12.68 3.59
N GLY A 57 -2.80 11.74 3.93
CA GLY A 57 -3.18 10.49 4.58
C GLY A 57 -4.11 9.63 3.72
N VAL A 58 -3.85 9.60 2.41
CA VAL A 58 -4.69 8.87 1.43
C VAL A 58 -3.84 7.84 0.70
N LYS A 59 -4.39 6.64 0.53
CA LYS A 59 -3.83 5.64 -0.37
C LYS A 59 -4.86 5.24 -1.41
N VAL A 60 -4.56 5.53 -2.67
CA VAL A 60 -5.40 5.14 -3.81
C VAL A 60 -4.81 3.90 -4.46
N SER A 61 -5.65 2.90 -4.65
CA SER A 61 -5.26 1.62 -5.21
C SER A 61 -6.08 1.25 -6.43
N LYS A 62 -5.42 0.66 -7.42
CA LYS A 62 -6.03 0.07 -8.61
C LYS A 62 -5.78 -1.43 -8.62
N ILE A 63 -6.84 -2.24 -8.62
CA ILE A 63 -6.72 -3.70 -8.49
C ILE A 63 -7.09 -4.42 -9.78
N TYR A 64 -6.34 -5.47 -10.09
CA TYR A 64 -6.51 -6.32 -11.25
C TYR A 64 -6.74 -7.79 -10.85
N ASN A 65 -7.49 -8.51 -11.68
CA ASN A 65 -7.61 -9.97 -11.58
C ASN A 65 -6.48 -10.69 -12.34
N ALA A 66 -6.50 -12.02 -12.31
CA ALA A 66 -5.49 -12.85 -13.00
C ALA A 66 -5.50 -12.71 -14.53
N ASP A 67 -6.62 -12.26 -15.12
CA ASP A 67 -6.76 -11.99 -16.56
C ASP A 67 -6.32 -10.56 -16.94
N HIS A 68 -5.65 -9.84 -16.04
CA HIS A 68 -5.24 -8.44 -16.21
C HIS A 68 -6.40 -7.45 -16.44
N LYS A 69 -7.62 -7.81 -16.01
CA LYS A 69 -8.78 -6.92 -16.05
C LYS A 69 -8.86 -6.11 -14.77
N LEU A 70 -9.14 -4.80 -14.92
CA LEU A 70 -9.43 -3.92 -13.80
C LEU A 70 -10.68 -4.42 -13.07
N VAL A 71 -10.57 -4.60 -11.76
CA VAL A 71 -11.70 -5.01 -10.90
C VAL A 71 -12.36 -3.77 -10.30
N TYR A 72 -11.59 -2.96 -9.57
CA TYR A 72 -12.04 -1.67 -9.02
C TYR A 72 -10.87 -0.77 -8.65
N TRP A 73 -11.20 0.48 -8.36
CA TRP A 73 -10.37 1.41 -7.61
C TRP A 73 -10.87 1.45 -6.17
N TYR A 74 -10.00 1.79 -5.23
CA TYR A 74 -10.44 2.14 -3.90
C TYR A 74 -9.46 3.14 -3.26
N CYS A 75 -9.97 3.90 -2.30
CA CYS A 75 -9.25 4.97 -1.61
C CYS A 75 -9.32 4.73 -0.11
N ASP A 76 -8.23 4.22 0.47
CA ASP A 76 -8.09 4.05 1.92
C ASP A 76 -7.65 5.36 2.56
N ILE A 77 -8.19 5.65 3.74
CA ILE A 77 -7.62 6.64 4.65
C ILE A 77 -6.55 5.96 5.51
N VAL A 78 -5.36 6.53 5.51
CA VAL A 78 -4.19 5.98 6.21
C VAL A 78 -3.46 7.04 7.02
N GLU A 79 -2.84 6.65 8.12
CA GLU A 79 -1.89 7.49 8.85
C GLU A 79 -0.46 7.09 8.47
N PRO A 80 0.30 7.96 7.77
CA PRO A 80 1.70 7.71 7.45
C PRO A 80 2.61 8.02 8.64
N GLN A 81 3.54 7.11 8.91
CA GLN A 81 4.65 7.30 9.84
C GLN A 81 5.94 7.00 9.07
N ILE A 82 6.71 8.05 8.78
CA ILE A 82 7.87 7.98 7.91
C ILE A 82 9.12 8.35 8.71
N ASP A 83 10.06 7.43 8.74
CA ASP A 83 11.40 7.64 9.27
C ASP A 83 12.40 7.60 8.11
N THR A 84 12.83 8.78 7.68
CA THR A 84 13.81 8.96 6.61
C THR A 84 15.23 8.57 7.02
N GLU A 85 15.54 8.55 8.32
CA GLU A 85 16.86 8.09 8.82
C GLU A 85 17.00 6.58 8.68
N THR A 86 15.91 5.82 8.84
CA THR A 86 15.90 4.35 8.70
C THR A 86 15.27 3.84 7.41
N ASP A 87 14.70 4.72 6.58
CA ASP A 87 13.89 4.39 5.40
C ASP A 87 12.71 3.47 5.73
N MET A 88 12.10 3.68 6.90
CA MET A 88 10.95 2.92 7.38
C MET A 88 9.67 3.71 7.15
N TYR A 89 8.73 3.10 6.43
CA TYR A 89 7.47 3.72 6.03
C TYR A 89 6.34 2.83 6.54
N ILE A 90 5.61 3.29 7.55
CA ILE A 90 4.47 2.58 8.12
C ILE A 90 3.20 3.32 7.72
N PHE A 91 2.28 2.63 7.09
CA PHE A 91 0.94 3.16 6.78
C PHE A 91 -0.08 2.42 7.63
N THR A 92 -0.65 3.13 8.60
CA THR A 92 -1.71 2.59 9.45
C THR A 92 -3.05 2.76 8.76
N ASP A 93 -3.72 1.65 8.48
CA ASP A 93 -5.08 1.56 7.94
C ASP A 93 -6.09 2.06 8.99
N LEU A 94 -6.81 3.14 8.67
CA LEU A 94 -7.80 3.75 9.56
C LEU A 94 -9.23 3.21 9.34
N LEU A 95 -9.38 2.09 8.63
CA LEU A 95 -10.63 1.35 8.41
C LEU A 95 -11.74 2.11 7.65
N ILE A 96 -11.42 3.28 7.09
CA ILE A 96 -12.33 4.07 6.27
C ILE A 96 -11.84 4.01 4.82
N ASP A 97 -12.72 3.61 3.91
CA ASP A 97 -12.44 3.51 2.49
C ASP A 97 -13.60 4.03 1.62
N ILE A 98 -13.27 4.39 0.38
CA ILE A 98 -14.21 4.77 -0.69
C ILE A 98 -13.97 3.84 -1.88
N LEU A 99 -15.05 3.29 -2.45
CA LEU A 99 -15.06 2.40 -3.62
C LEU A 99 -15.51 3.13 -4.89
#